data_AF-A0A7V9CVT8-F1
#
_entry.id   AF-A0A7V9CVT8-F1
#
_cell.length_a   1.000
_cell.length_b   1.000
_cell.length_c   1.000
_cell.angle_alpha   90.00
_cell.angle_beta   90.00
_cell.angle_gamma   90.00
#
_symmetry.space_group_name_H-M   'P 1'
#
loop_
_entity.id
_entity.type
_entity.pdbx_description
1 polymer ?
#
loop_
_entity_poly.entity_id
_entity_poly.type
_entity_poly.pdbx_seq_one_letter_code
_entity_poly.pdbx_strand_id
1 'polypeptide(L)'
;MAVTPEVIAQGSIPVLDHGFVRLDAAMADDLSVVNGARVSFAKHKSELDDGDAGLIRFLMRERHGTPFEHNAFRFHIRTPIFVAREWFRHRIGSFNEFSMRYARATDDFYLPELADVRTQVGKPGAYSFEPVPAEVAETTREELRTVYEAAYSAYERLVELGVA
;
A
#
# COMPACT_ATOMS: atom_id res chain seq x y z
N MET A 1 -9.76 -12.50 -22.77
CA MET A 1 -9.33 -11.45 -21.83
C MET A 1 -8.24 -12.04 -20.97
N ALA A 2 -7.14 -11.32 -20.75
CA ALA A 2 -5.99 -11.85 -20.01
C ALA A 2 -6.35 -12.00 -18.52
N VAL A 3 -6.52 -13.23 -18.08
CA VAL A 3 -6.46 -13.59 -16.66
C VAL A 3 -4.97 -13.70 -16.37
N THR A 4 -4.38 -12.70 -15.73
CA THR A 4 -2.95 -12.75 -15.39
C THR A 4 -2.81 -13.82 -14.31
N PRO A 5 -2.12 -14.95 -14.55
CA PRO A 5 -1.92 -15.94 -13.51
C PRO A 5 -1.16 -15.30 -12.35
N GLU A 6 -1.61 -15.56 -11.12
CA GLU A 6 -1.04 -15.05 -9.89
C GLU A 6 0.42 -15.49 -9.75
N VAL A 7 1.34 -14.66 -10.22
CA VAL A 7 2.74 -14.74 -9.86
C VAL A 7 3.05 -13.44 -9.14
N ILE A 8 3.09 -13.49 -7.81
CA ILE A 8 3.70 -12.42 -7.03
C ILE A 8 5.14 -12.29 -7.54
N ALA A 9 5.41 -11.21 -8.26
CA ALA A 9 6.68 -11.02 -8.95
C ALA A 9 7.84 -11.05 -7.93
N GLN A 10 9.00 -11.55 -8.36
CA GLN A 10 10.21 -11.58 -7.54
C GLN A 10 10.54 -10.18 -6.98
N GLY A 11 10.92 -10.11 -5.70
CA GLY A 11 11.19 -8.85 -5.01
C GLY A 11 9.97 -8.12 -4.44
N SER A 12 8.79 -8.76 -4.44
CA SER A 12 7.61 -8.25 -3.73
C SER A 12 7.63 -8.65 -2.26
N ILE A 13 7.11 -7.78 -1.39
CA ILE A 13 6.79 -8.10 0.00
C ILE A 13 5.28 -8.42 0.05
N PRO A 14 4.88 -9.66 0.38
CA PRO A 14 3.47 -10.03 0.55
C PRO A 14 2.83 -9.26 1.70
N VAL A 15 1.59 -8.82 1.53
CA VAL A 15 0.82 -8.06 2.51
C VAL A 15 -0.64 -8.50 2.46
N LEU A 16 -1.24 -8.81 3.61
CA LEU A 16 -2.54 -9.49 3.70
C LEU A 16 -2.48 -10.88 3.02
N ASP A 17 -3.63 -11.37 2.55
CA ASP A 17 -3.80 -12.68 1.92
C ASP A 17 -3.39 -12.71 0.44
N HIS A 18 -3.78 -11.68 -0.34
CA HIS A 18 -3.56 -11.62 -1.79
C HIS A 18 -2.69 -10.42 -2.23
N GLY A 19 -2.41 -9.50 -1.32
CA GLY A 19 -1.75 -8.23 -1.60
C GLY A 19 -0.23 -8.30 -1.60
N PHE A 20 0.39 -7.23 -2.09
CA PHE A 20 1.83 -7.04 -2.01
C PHE A 20 2.23 -5.59 -2.20
N VAL A 21 3.46 -5.27 -1.79
CA VAL A 21 4.17 -4.04 -2.17
C VAL A 21 5.49 -4.44 -2.83
N ARG A 22 5.73 -3.91 -4.04
CA ARG A 22 6.97 -4.14 -4.78
C ARG A 22 7.60 -2.80 -5.17
N LEU A 23 8.89 -2.64 -4.89
CA LEU A 23 9.64 -1.53 -5.47
C LEU A 23 9.85 -1.79 -6.97
N ASP A 24 9.32 -0.89 -7.79
CA ASP A 24 9.42 -1.00 -9.25
C ASP A 24 10.61 -0.21 -9.79
N ALA A 25 10.84 0.99 -9.26
CA ALA A 25 12.01 1.81 -9.58
C ALA A 25 12.27 2.82 -8.45
N ALA A 26 13.51 3.27 -8.32
CA ALA A 26 13.89 4.35 -7.42
C ALA A 26 14.88 5.30 -8.11
N MET A 27 14.65 6.60 -7.95
CA MET A 27 15.63 7.66 -8.12
C MET A 27 15.81 8.27 -6.73
N ALA A 28 16.50 7.54 -5.86
CA ALA A 28 16.62 7.87 -4.44
C ALA A 28 17.85 7.21 -3.84
N ASP A 29 18.73 8.03 -3.24
CA ASP A 29 19.82 7.58 -2.39
C ASP A 29 20.19 8.67 -1.36
N ASP A 30 20.98 8.30 -0.36
CA ASP A 30 21.41 9.24 0.70
C ASP A 30 22.31 10.36 0.17
N LEU A 31 23.07 10.09 -0.91
CA LEU A 31 23.95 11.08 -1.53
C LEU A 31 23.15 12.22 -2.18
N SER A 32 21.99 11.91 -2.74
CA SER A 32 21.02 12.86 -3.31
C SER A 32 20.53 13.83 -2.24
N VAL A 33 20.21 13.33 -1.04
CA VAL A 33 19.81 14.15 0.11
C VAL A 33 20.95 15.06 0.56
N VAL A 34 22.15 14.50 0.70
CA VAL A 34 23.36 15.22 1.13
C VAL A 34 23.70 16.35 0.15
N ASN A 35 23.72 16.05 -1.15
CA ASN A 35 24.01 17.04 -2.19
C ASN A 35 22.88 18.09 -2.29
N GLY A 36 21.61 17.67 -2.14
CA GLY A 36 20.47 18.58 -2.05
C GLY A 36 20.59 19.59 -0.90
N ALA A 37 21.11 19.18 0.25
CA ALA A 37 21.37 20.08 1.38
C ALA A 37 22.62 20.96 1.17
N ARG A 38 23.67 20.40 0.57
CA ARG A 38 24.97 21.07 0.37
C ARG A 38 24.97 22.10 -0.76
N VAL A 39 23.96 22.10 -1.64
CA VAL A 39 23.81 23.10 -2.71
C VAL A 39 23.75 24.53 -2.16
N SER A 40 23.21 24.72 -0.95
CA SER A 40 23.18 26.00 -0.24
C SER A 40 24.57 26.60 0.04
N PHE A 41 25.62 25.76 -0.04
CA PHE A 41 27.02 26.15 0.12
C PHE A 41 27.83 25.94 -1.17
N ALA A 42 27.17 25.71 -2.31
CA ALA A 42 27.80 25.36 -3.60
C ALA A 42 28.79 24.18 -3.50
N LYS A 43 28.48 23.17 -2.68
CA LYS A 43 29.29 21.97 -2.50
C LYS A 43 28.60 20.74 -3.09
N HIS A 44 29.41 19.82 -3.63
CA HIS A 44 28.95 18.56 -4.21
C HIS A 44 29.91 17.43 -3.81
N LYS A 45 29.37 16.23 -3.63
CA LYS A 45 30.12 15.00 -3.33
C LYS A 45 29.74 13.87 -4.29
N SER A 46 30.70 13.03 -4.61
CA SER A 46 30.50 11.78 -5.36
C SER A 46 30.31 10.55 -4.46
N GLU A 47 30.74 10.65 -3.20
CA GLU A 47 30.72 9.55 -2.24
C GLU A 47 30.35 10.07 -0.84
N LEU A 48 29.73 9.19 -0.05
CA LEU A 48 29.34 9.46 1.33
C LEU A 48 30.50 9.25 2.30
N ASP A 49 30.51 10.03 3.38
CA ASP A 49 31.36 9.79 4.56
C ASP A 49 30.55 9.80 5.87
N ASP A 50 31.20 9.47 6.99
CA ASP A 50 30.56 9.46 8.32
C ASP A 50 29.94 10.81 8.71
N GLY A 51 30.51 11.91 8.21
CA GLY A 51 30.00 13.25 8.43
C GLY A 51 28.66 13.49 7.73
N ASP A 52 28.44 12.88 6.57
CA ASP A 52 27.18 12.95 5.83
C ASP A 52 26.04 12.23 6.54
N ALA A 53 26.31 11.10 7.19
CA ALA A 53 25.32 10.45 8.05
C ALA A 53 24.92 11.38 9.22
N GLY A 54 25.88 12.15 9.75
CA GLY A 54 25.63 13.21 10.73
C GLY A 54 24.75 14.33 10.18
N LEU A 55 24.98 14.74 8.93
CA LEU A 55 24.18 15.75 8.24
C LEU A 55 22.73 15.29 8.05
N ILE A 56 22.48 14.07 7.57
CA ILE A 56 21.12 13.54 7.39
C ILE A 56 20.36 13.53 8.72
N ARG A 57 21.01 13.08 9.81
CA ARG A 57 20.43 13.12 11.16
C ARG A 57 20.12 14.54 11.62
N PHE A 58 21.01 15.49 11.33
CA PHE A 58 20.78 16.91 11.60
C PHE A 58 19.55 17.43 10.84
N LEU A 59 19.46 17.20 9.52
CA LEU A 59 18.34 17.65 8.69
C LEU A 59 17.00 17.11 9.19
N MET A 60 16.95 15.82 9.54
CA MET A 60 15.74 15.18 10.09
C MET A 60 15.33 15.80 11.44
N ARG A 61 16.29 16.01 12.35
CA ARG A 61 16.04 16.61 13.67
C ARG A 61 15.50 18.03 13.57
N GLU A 62 16.09 18.84 12.69
CA GLU A 62 15.67 20.24 12.47
C GLU A 62 14.46 20.36 11.55
N ARG A 63 13.88 19.23 11.09
CA ARG A 63 12.77 19.18 10.12
C ARG A 63 13.05 19.95 8.83
N HIS A 64 14.31 19.97 8.39
CA HIS A 64 14.69 20.53 7.10
C HIS A 64 14.39 19.51 5.99
N GLY A 65 13.12 19.49 5.54
CA GLY A 65 12.57 18.44 4.69
C GLY A 65 12.90 18.54 3.20
N THR A 66 13.15 19.74 2.66
CA THR A 66 13.31 19.94 1.21
C THR A 66 14.44 19.13 0.58
N PRO A 67 15.60 18.85 1.23
CA PRO A 67 16.62 17.96 0.66
C PRO A 67 16.12 16.53 0.41
N PHE A 68 15.09 16.07 1.11
CA PHE A 68 14.52 14.73 0.94
C PHE A 68 13.52 14.63 -0.22
N GLU A 69 13.02 15.76 -0.73
CA GLU A 69 11.99 15.82 -1.78
C GLU A 69 12.55 15.66 -3.21
N HIS A 70 13.87 15.67 -3.37
CA HIS A 70 14.54 15.48 -4.67
C HIS A 70 14.59 14.02 -5.14
N ASN A 71 13.89 13.13 -4.44
CA ASN A 71 13.92 11.69 -4.65
C ASN A 71 12.54 11.17 -5.05
N ALA A 72 12.50 10.05 -5.76
CA ALA A 72 11.25 9.38 -6.13
C ALA A 72 11.35 7.87 -5.97
N PHE A 73 10.30 7.26 -5.42
CA PHE A 73 10.09 5.83 -5.41
C PHE A 73 8.84 5.51 -6.23
N ARG A 74 8.92 4.49 -7.07
CA ARG A 74 7.77 3.95 -7.80
C ARG A 74 7.47 2.55 -7.28
N PHE A 75 6.24 2.35 -6.82
CA PHE A 75 5.78 1.07 -6.28
C PHE A 75 4.71 0.46 -7.18
N HIS A 76 4.72 -0.87 -7.27
CA HIS A 76 3.60 -1.67 -7.75
C HIS A 76 2.93 -2.32 -6.55
N ILE A 77 1.65 -2.06 -6.36
CA ILE A 77 0.90 -2.46 -5.18
C ILE A 77 -0.38 -3.18 -5.61
N ARG A 78 -0.68 -4.29 -4.93
CA ARG A 78 -2.00 -4.91 -4.90
C ARG A 78 -2.55 -4.79 -3.49
N THR A 79 -3.73 -4.20 -3.35
CA THR A 79 -4.36 -3.92 -2.05
C THR A 79 -5.88 -3.85 -2.20
N PRO A 80 -6.65 -4.10 -1.13
CA PRO A 80 -8.11 -3.94 -1.17
C PRO A 80 -8.54 -2.49 -1.40
N ILE A 81 -9.69 -2.29 -2.05
CA ILE A 81 -10.24 -0.96 -2.39
C ILE A 81 -10.36 -0.06 -1.15
N PHE A 82 -10.77 -0.59 0.01
CA PHE A 82 -10.92 0.23 1.21
C PHE A 82 -9.58 0.77 1.73
N VAL A 83 -8.50 0.00 1.62
CA VAL A 83 -7.12 0.44 1.94
C VAL A 83 -6.63 1.45 0.91
N ALA A 84 -6.88 1.22 -0.38
CA ALA A 84 -6.53 2.16 -1.44
C ALA A 84 -7.20 3.54 -1.24
N ARG A 85 -8.46 3.56 -0.77
CA ARG A 85 -9.19 4.80 -0.46
C ARG A 85 -8.56 5.61 0.67
N GLU A 86 -7.94 4.96 1.64
CA GLU A 86 -7.16 5.64 2.69
C GLU A 86 -5.83 6.14 2.11
N TRP A 87 -5.12 5.30 1.37
CA TRP A 87 -3.85 5.65 0.73
C TRP A 87 -4.00 6.86 -0.19
N PHE A 88 -5.00 6.88 -1.07
CA PHE A 88 -5.16 7.96 -2.07
C PHE A 88 -5.50 9.32 -1.44
N ARG A 89 -5.65 9.41 -0.11
CA ARG A 89 -5.70 10.68 0.62
C ARG A 89 -4.33 11.39 0.70
N HIS A 90 -3.24 10.67 0.47
CA HIS A 90 -1.90 11.25 0.35
C HIS A 90 -1.75 11.98 -0.98
N ARG A 91 -2.14 13.26 -0.98
CA ARG A 91 -2.21 14.12 -2.19
C ARG A 91 -0.85 14.43 -2.83
N ILE A 92 0.24 14.27 -2.08
CA ILE A 92 1.61 14.47 -2.58
C ILE A 92 2.11 13.10 -3.05
N GLY A 93 1.83 12.80 -4.31
CA GLY A 93 2.12 11.51 -4.95
C GLY A 93 1.49 11.44 -6.34
N SER A 94 1.76 10.36 -7.05
CA SER A 94 1.15 10.10 -8.36
C SER A 94 0.65 8.66 -8.37
N PHE A 95 -0.59 8.46 -8.82
CA PHE A 95 -1.26 7.16 -8.81
C PHE A 95 -1.79 6.83 -10.19
N ASN A 96 -1.70 5.55 -10.56
CA ASN A 96 -2.51 4.93 -11.60
C ASN A 96 -3.07 3.64 -11.01
N GLU A 97 -4.36 3.40 -11.21
CA GLU A 97 -5.08 2.26 -10.64
C GLU A 97 -5.66 1.40 -11.77
N PHE A 98 -5.71 0.08 -11.53
CA PHE A 98 -6.48 -0.83 -12.36
C PHE A 98 -7.95 -0.39 -12.44
N SER A 99 -8.49 -0.28 -13.65
CA SER A 99 -9.86 0.19 -13.85
C SER A 99 -10.78 -0.96 -14.24
N MET A 100 -11.72 -1.29 -13.35
CA MET A 100 -12.79 -2.27 -13.61
C MET A 100 -13.80 -1.81 -14.68
N ARG A 101 -13.67 -0.57 -15.18
CA ARG A 101 -14.44 -0.08 -16.34
C ARG A 101 -13.90 -0.59 -17.67
N TYR A 102 -12.61 -0.95 -17.71
CA TYR A 102 -11.92 -1.37 -18.93
C TYR A 102 -11.49 -2.84 -18.91
N ALA A 103 -11.49 -3.46 -17.73
CA ALA A 103 -11.10 -4.85 -17.53
C ALA A 103 -12.04 -5.50 -16.51
N ARG A 104 -12.18 -6.82 -16.59
CA ARG A 104 -13.02 -7.58 -15.65
C ARG A 104 -12.40 -7.58 -14.26
N ALA A 105 -13.25 -7.52 -13.24
CA ALA A 105 -12.84 -7.73 -11.86
C ALA A 105 -12.36 -9.18 -11.67
N THR A 106 -11.54 -9.41 -10.65
CA THR A 106 -11.17 -10.74 -10.17
C THR A 106 -11.94 -11.07 -8.89
N ASP A 107 -11.97 -12.35 -8.50
CA ASP A 107 -12.59 -12.87 -7.28
C ASP A 107 -11.67 -12.80 -6.05
N ASP A 108 -10.60 -12.01 -6.11
CA ASP A 108 -9.60 -11.89 -5.05
C ASP A 108 -10.02 -10.88 -3.98
N PHE A 109 -11.04 -11.24 -3.20
CA PHE A 109 -11.47 -10.44 -2.06
C PHE A 109 -10.54 -10.63 -0.87
N TYR A 110 -10.26 -9.55 -0.14
CA TYR A 110 -9.55 -9.65 1.13
C TYR A 110 -10.41 -10.35 2.19
N LEU A 111 -9.85 -11.40 2.76
CA LEU A 111 -10.37 -12.11 3.91
C LEU A 111 -9.38 -11.95 5.08
N PRO A 112 -9.76 -11.28 6.19
CA PRO A 112 -8.86 -11.10 7.32
C PRO A 112 -8.43 -12.42 7.94
N GLU A 113 -7.21 -12.48 8.46
CA GLU A 113 -6.81 -13.58 9.33
C GLU A 113 -7.62 -13.55 10.63
N LEU A 114 -7.74 -14.71 11.30
CA LEU A 114 -8.53 -14.81 12.54
C LEU A 114 -8.07 -13.79 13.60
N ALA A 115 -6.77 -13.55 13.68
CA ALA A 115 -6.18 -12.60 14.62
C ALA A 115 -6.47 -11.12 14.28
N ASP A 116 -6.84 -10.83 13.03
CA ASP A 116 -7.17 -9.47 12.57
C ASP A 116 -8.65 -9.12 12.81
N VAL A 117 -9.49 -10.12 13.07
CA VAL A 117 -10.88 -9.90 13.49
C VAL A 117 -10.87 -9.45 14.95
N ARG A 118 -11.30 -8.20 15.17
CA ARG A 118 -11.16 -7.51 16.44
C ARG A 118 -12.33 -6.58 16.70
N THR A 119 -12.64 -6.39 17.98
CA THR A 119 -13.62 -5.40 18.41
C THR A 119 -12.93 -4.05 18.66
N GLN A 120 -13.65 -2.96 18.41
CA GLN A 120 -13.20 -1.62 18.71
C GLN A 120 -13.76 -1.20 20.07
N VAL A 121 -12.89 -0.82 21.00
CA VAL A 121 -13.25 -0.39 22.36
C VAL A 121 -12.90 1.09 22.54
N GLY A 122 -13.86 1.90 22.99
CA GLY A 122 -13.66 3.33 23.25
C GLY A 122 -14.52 4.25 22.38
N LYS A 123 -14.08 5.50 22.19
CA LYS A 123 -14.81 6.53 21.42
C LYS A 123 -14.10 6.80 20.09
N PRO A 124 -14.79 7.28 19.04
CA PRO A 124 -14.14 7.73 17.81
C PRO A 124 -13.00 8.72 18.13
N GLY A 125 -11.80 8.44 17.63
CA GLY A 125 -10.58 9.23 17.89
C GLY A 125 -9.79 8.84 19.16
N ALA A 126 -10.34 7.97 20.00
CA ALA A 126 -9.66 7.39 21.17
C ALA A 126 -10.19 5.97 21.42
N TYR A 127 -9.71 5.03 20.60
CA TYR A 127 -10.09 3.63 20.67
C TYR A 127 -8.88 2.70 20.64
N SER A 128 -9.03 1.53 21.26
CA SER A 128 -8.15 0.37 21.12
C SER A 128 -8.87 -0.73 20.36
N PHE A 129 -8.09 -1.71 19.89
CA PHE A 129 -8.64 -2.94 19.36
C PHE A 129 -8.32 -4.10 20.30
N GLU A 130 -9.29 -4.97 20.50
CA GLU A 130 -9.17 -6.18 21.30
C GLU A 130 -9.58 -7.40 20.47
N PRO A 131 -8.93 -8.56 20.65
CA PRO A 131 -9.31 -9.77 19.94
C PRO A 131 -10.73 -10.20 20.31
N VAL A 132 -11.47 -10.74 19.35
CA VAL A 132 -12.75 -11.40 19.60
C VAL A 132 -12.53 -12.89 19.92
N PRO A 133 -13.52 -13.60 20.50
CA PRO A 133 -13.45 -15.05 20.62
C PRO A 133 -13.26 -15.73 19.25
N ALA A 134 -12.51 -16.84 19.21
CA ALA A 134 -12.20 -17.54 17.97
C ALA A 134 -13.45 -17.90 17.14
N GLU A 135 -14.51 -18.37 17.80
CA GLU A 135 -15.81 -18.68 17.16
C GLU A 135 -16.41 -17.47 16.43
N VAL A 136 -16.28 -16.26 17.01
CA VAL A 136 -16.76 -15.02 16.38
C VAL A 136 -15.90 -14.66 15.18
N ALA A 137 -14.57 -14.84 15.28
CA ALA A 137 -13.66 -14.60 14.17
C ALA A 137 -13.92 -15.58 12.99
N GLU A 138 -14.15 -16.85 13.29
CA GLU A 138 -14.51 -17.88 12.30
C GLU A 138 -15.85 -17.56 11.63
N THR A 139 -16.89 -17.30 12.43
CA THR A 139 -18.21 -16.89 11.92
C THR A 139 -18.09 -15.66 11.02
N THR A 140 -17.30 -14.65 11.43
CA THR A 140 -17.08 -13.45 10.62
C THR A 140 -16.49 -13.79 9.25
N ARG A 141 -15.48 -14.66 9.21
CA ARG A 141 -14.85 -15.07 7.93
C ARG A 141 -15.81 -15.86 7.04
N GLU A 142 -16.64 -16.72 7.61
CA GLU A 142 -17.66 -17.48 6.87
C GLU A 142 -18.73 -16.59 6.24
N GLU A 143 -19.22 -15.61 7.02
CA GLU A 143 -20.18 -14.61 6.54
C GLU A 143 -19.58 -13.77 5.41
N LEU A 144 -18.34 -13.29 5.57
CA LEU A 144 -17.65 -12.53 4.53
C LEU A 144 -17.50 -13.35 3.24
N ARG A 145 -17.03 -14.61 3.34
CA ARG A 145 -16.88 -15.50 2.19
C ARG A 145 -18.20 -15.69 1.44
N THR A 146 -19.28 -15.96 2.17
CA THR A 146 -20.61 -16.16 1.59
C THR A 146 -21.08 -14.92 0.81
N VAL A 147 -20.87 -13.73 1.37
CA VAL A 147 -21.21 -12.46 0.71
C VAL A 147 -20.36 -12.22 -0.54
N TYR A 148 -19.05 -12.49 -0.47
CA TYR A 148 -18.13 -12.31 -1.59
C TYR A 148 -18.47 -13.22 -2.76
N GLU A 149 -18.71 -14.51 -2.49
CA GLU A 149 -19.13 -15.49 -3.50
C GLU A 149 -20.44 -15.09 -4.18
N ALA A 150 -21.44 -14.67 -3.41
CA ALA A 150 -22.72 -14.24 -3.93
C ALA A 150 -22.60 -12.98 -4.81
N ALA A 151 -21.79 -12.00 -4.38
CA ALA A 151 -21.55 -10.75 -5.09
C ALA A 151 -20.81 -11.00 -6.42
N TYR A 152 -19.73 -11.78 -6.39
CA TYR A 152 -18.96 -12.09 -7.59
C TYR A 152 -19.76 -12.93 -8.59
N SER A 153 -20.50 -13.94 -8.12
CA SER A 153 -21.40 -14.72 -8.97
C SER A 153 -22.47 -13.85 -9.64
N ALA A 154 -23.00 -12.84 -8.94
CA ALA A 154 -23.94 -11.89 -9.53
C ALA A 154 -23.27 -10.99 -10.58
N TYR A 155 -22.07 -10.51 -10.31
CA TYR A 155 -21.27 -9.76 -11.27
C TYR A 155 -21.04 -10.56 -12.56
N GLU A 156 -20.57 -11.81 -12.45
CA GLU A 156 -20.29 -12.64 -13.63
C GLU A 156 -21.53 -12.84 -14.50
N ARG A 157 -22.67 -13.20 -13.89
CA ARG A 157 -23.94 -13.35 -14.61
C ARG A 157 -24.35 -12.08 -15.35
N LEU A 158 -24.22 -10.91 -14.71
CA LEU A 158 -24.58 -9.64 -15.34
C LEU A 158 -23.67 -9.34 -16.53
N VAL A 159 -22.36 -9.56 -16.38
CA VAL A 159 -21.41 -9.36 -17.48
C VAL A 159 -21.65 -10.34 -18.63
N GLU A 160 -22.01 -11.60 -18.34
CA GLU A 160 -22.41 -12.59 -19.36
C GLU A 160 -23.67 -12.17 -20.12
N LEU A 161 -24.59 -11.48 -19.46
CA LEU A 161 -25.78 -10.88 -20.09
C LEU A 161 -25.46 -9.60 -20.90
N GLY A 162 -24.20 -9.17 -20.95
CA GLY A 162 -23.75 -8.01 -21.70
C GLY A 162 -23.94 -6.68 -20.97
N VAL A 163 -24.14 -6.70 -19.65
CA VAL A 163 -24.12 -5.48 -18.83
C VAL A 163 -22.69 -4.92 -18.82
N ALA A 164 -22.58 -3.62 -19.06
CA ALA A 164 -21.31 -2.88 -19.10
C ALA A 164 -20.65 -2.76 -17.72
#